data_AF-A0A6P0LZ35-F1
#
_entry.id   AF-A0A6P0LZ35-F1
#
_cell.length_a   1.000
_cell.length_b   1.000
_cell.length_c   1.000
_cell.angle_alpha   90.00
_cell.angle_beta   90.00
_cell.angle_gamma   90.00
#
_symmetry.space_group_name_H-M   'P 1'
#
loop_
_entity.id
_entity.type
_entity.pdbx_description
1 polymer ?
#
loop_
_entity_poly.entity_id
_entity_poly.type
_entity_poly.pdbx_seq_one_letter_code
_entity_poly.pdbx_strand_id
1 'polypeptide(L)'
;MTILVRHIHSLRVRLEWREIRTAHDRVLQYLHYLAQFRNQTVLSLDQPFKEIAAELGLTPETLSRALMQLEKTGAITRKRRLITLIEN
;
A
#
# COMPACT_ATOMS: atom_id res chain seq x y z
N MET A 1 -29.81 -22.22 2.99
CA MET A 1 -28.42 -22.38 2.50
C MET A 1 -27.74 -21.01 2.34
N THR A 2 -27.27 -20.38 3.42
CA THR A 2 -26.64 -19.04 3.37
C THR A 2 -25.40 -18.89 4.26
N ILE A 3 -25.27 -19.76 5.26
CA ILE A 3 -24.12 -19.81 6.19
C ILE A 3 -22.80 -20.18 5.51
N LEU A 4 -22.81 -21.04 4.49
CA LEU A 4 -21.60 -21.50 3.81
C LEU A 4 -20.99 -20.40 2.93
N VAL A 5 -21.82 -19.67 2.18
CA VAL A 5 -21.40 -18.52 1.37
C VAL A 5 -20.81 -17.42 2.25
N ARG A 6 -21.43 -17.15 3.41
CA ARG A 6 -20.94 -16.14 4.35
C ARG A 6 -19.59 -16.51 4.98
N HIS A 7 -19.33 -17.81 5.19
CA HIS A 7 -18.05 -18.30 5.69
C HIS A 7 -16.94 -18.27 4.64
N ILE A 8 -17.25 -18.61 3.38
CA ILE A 8 -16.29 -18.47 2.28
C ILE A 8 -15.94 -16.99 2.10
N HIS A 9 -16.93 -16.10 2.17
CA HIS A 9 -16.71 -14.66 2.04
C HIS A 9 -15.89 -14.09 3.20
N SER A 10 -16.09 -14.56 4.44
CA SER A 10 -15.30 -14.09 5.59
C SER A 10 -13.87 -14.62 5.58
N LEU A 11 -13.63 -15.83 5.06
CA LEU A 11 -12.30 -16.38 4.84
C LEU A 11 -11.56 -15.64 3.72
N ARG A 12 -12.24 -15.32 2.61
CA ARG A 12 -11.73 -14.48 1.53
C ARG A 12 -11.32 -13.12 2.05
N VAL A 13 -12.21 -12.45 2.78
CA VAL A 13 -11.93 -11.18 3.44
C VAL A 13 -10.71 -11.31 4.37
N ARG A 14 -10.59 -12.36 5.18
CA ARG A 14 -9.40 -12.52 6.05
C ARG A 14 -8.09 -12.75 5.27
N LEU A 15 -8.14 -13.45 4.14
CA LEU A 15 -7.00 -13.64 3.24
C LEU A 15 -6.62 -12.33 2.56
N GLU A 16 -7.60 -11.62 2.01
CA GLU A 16 -7.43 -10.28 1.44
C GLU A 16 -6.81 -9.35 2.49
N TRP A 17 -7.23 -9.40 3.76
CA TRP A 17 -6.68 -8.54 4.81
C TRP A 17 -5.26 -8.91 5.20
N ARG A 18 -4.85 -10.18 5.10
CA ARG A 18 -3.46 -10.61 5.27
C ARG A 18 -2.59 -10.17 4.09
N GLU A 19 -3.07 -10.38 2.86
CA GLU A 19 -2.39 -9.89 1.66
C GLU A 19 -2.25 -8.37 1.69
N ILE A 20 -3.29 -7.65 2.11
CA ILE A 20 -3.27 -6.19 2.27
C ILE A 20 -2.28 -5.78 3.35
N ARG A 21 -2.23 -6.43 4.53
CA ARG A 21 -1.25 -6.07 5.58
C ARG A 21 0.19 -6.28 5.11
N THR A 22 0.48 -7.40 4.44
CA THR A 22 1.82 -7.66 3.89
C THR A 22 2.15 -6.70 2.74
N ALA A 23 1.18 -6.37 1.88
CA ALA A 23 1.35 -5.39 0.81
C ALA A 23 1.62 -3.99 1.36
N HIS A 24 0.88 -3.60 2.40
CA HIS A 24 0.98 -2.30 3.04
C HIS A 24 2.32 -2.12 3.74
N ASP A 25 2.78 -3.15 4.46
CA ASP A 25 4.09 -3.19 5.09
C ASP A 25 5.21 -3.14 4.04
N ARG A 26 5.11 -3.92 2.96
CA ARG A 26 6.07 -3.89 1.84
C ARG A 26 6.13 -2.52 1.15
N VAL A 27 4.97 -1.90 0.90
CA VAL A 27 4.90 -0.55 0.31
C VAL A 27 5.51 0.48 1.25
N LEU A 28 5.26 0.40 2.56
CA LEU A 28 5.87 1.29 3.54
C LEU A 28 7.40 1.11 3.61
N GLN A 29 7.87 -0.14 3.61
CA GLN A 29 9.30 -0.45 3.59
C GLN A 29 9.98 0.08 2.32
N TYR A 30 9.33 -0.08 1.16
CA TYR A 30 9.79 0.47 -0.11
C TYR A 30 9.83 2.00 -0.10
N LEU A 31 8.81 2.65 0.46
CA LEU A 31 8.79 4.09 0.62
C LEU A 31 9.89 4.59 1.57
N HIS A 32 10.14 3.91 2.70
CA HIS A 32 11.26 4.23 3.58
C HIS A 32 12.60 4.04 2.87
N TYR A 33 12.78 2.92 2.15
CA TYR A 33 13.98 2.68 1.37
C TYR A 33 14.22 3.77 0.34
N LEU A 34 13.20 4.18 -0.41
CA LEU A 34 13.29 5.30 -1.34
C LEU A 34 13.58 6.62 -0.65
N ALA A 35 12.95 6.89 0.50
CA ALA A 35 13.15 8.11 1.28
C ALA A 35 14.58 8.20 1.81
N GLN A 36 15.13 7.09 2.30
CA GLN A 36 16.53 6.99 2.72
C GLN A 36 17.48 7.12 1.53
N PHE A 37 17.21 6.43 0.43
CA PHE A 37 18.04 6.47 -0.78
C PHE A 37 18.10 7.87 -1.40
N ARG A 38 16.97 8.58 -1.42
CA ARG A 38 16.85 9.96 -1.91
C ARG A 38 17.21 11.01 -0.85
N ASN A 39 17.39 10.58 0.40
CA ASN A 39 17.53 11.42 1.59
C ASN A 39 16.43 12.49 1.71
N GLN A 40 15.21 12.14 1.28
CA GLN A 40 14.05 13.02 1.13
C GLN A 40 12.80 12.37 1.69
N THR A 41 12.09 13.08 2.58
CA THR A 41 10.76 12.69 3.08
C THR A 41 9.67 12.89 2.04
N VAL A 42 9.91 13.69 0.99
CA VAL A 42 8.99 13.90 -0.12
C VAL A 42 9.48 13.12 -1.33
N LEU A 43 8.76 12.05 -1.67
CA LEU A 43 9.01 11.21 -2.82
C LEU A 43 8.10 11.61 -3.97
N SER A 44 8.69 12.09 -5.06
CA SER A 44 7.98 12.23 -6.33
C SER A 44 7.80 10.86 -6.96
N LEU A 45 6.56 10.38 -7.00
CA LEU A 45 6.18 9.22 -7.81
C LEU A 45 6.09 9.65 -9.27
N ASP A 46 7.26 9.81 -9.89
CA ASP A 46 7.38 10.03 -11.33
C ASP A 46 7.09 8.73 -12.11
N GLN A 47 7.30 7.58 -11.46
CA GLN A 47 6.95 6.27 -11.98
C GLN A 47 5.44 5.98 -11.84
N PRO A 48 4.83 5.33 -12.84
CA PRO A 48 3.43 4.95 -12.75
C PRO A 48 3.24 3.88 -11.65
N PHE A 49 2.14 4.00 -10.90
CA PHE A 49 1.76 3.07 -9.82
C PHE A 49 1.76 1.60 -10.24
N LYS A 50 1.54 1.33 -11.54
CA LYS A 50 1.59 -0.02 -12.11
C LYS A 50 2.98 -0.64 -12.09
N GLU A 51 4.02 0.15 -12.41
CA GLU A 51 5.42 -0.30 -12.39
C GLU A 51 5.85 -0.59 -10.96
N ILE A 52 5.53 0.34 -10.05
CA ILE A 52 5.83 0.17 -8.62
C ILE A 52 5.12 -1.06 -8.08
N ALA A 53 3.85 -1.27 -8.45
CA ALA A 53 3.13 -2.46 -8.04
C ALA A 53 3.79 -3.73 -8.60
N ALA A 54 4.20 -3.73 -9.87
CA ALA A 54 4.91 -4.86 -10.47
C ALA A 54 6.24 -5.17 -9.76
N GLU A 55 7.04 -4.15 -9.44
CA GLU A 55 8.29 -4.27 -8.68
C GLU A 55 8.08 -4.87 -7.28
N LEU A 56 6.99 -4.47 -6.61
CA LEU A 56 6.61 -5.00 -5.31
C LEU A 56 5.90 -6.37 -5.37
N GLY A 57 5.65 -6.91 -6.57
CA GLY A 57 4.89 -8.13 -6.78
C GLY A 57 3.42 -8.00 -6.37
N LEU A 58 2.87 -6.79 -6.45
CA LEU A 58 1.51 -6.42 -6.08
C LEU A 58 0.71 -6.02 -7.33
N THR A 59 -0.62 -6.07 -7.22
CA THR A 59 -1.48 -5.42 -8.22
C THR A 59 -1.56 -3.92 -7.96
N PRO A 60 -1.77 -3.08 -9.00
CA PRO A 60 -1.94 -1.65 -8.83
C PRO A 60 -3.13 -1.30 -7.92
N GLU A 61 -4.17 -2.13 -7.88
CA GLU A 61 -5.30 -2.00 -6.97
C GLU A 61 -4.90 -2.23 -5.52
N THR A 62 -4.11 -3.28 -5.23
CA THR A 62 -3.60 -3.58 -3.89
C THR A 62 -2.64 -2.48 -3.42
N LEU A 63 -1.78 -1.98 -4.30
CA LEU A 63 -0.88 -0.87 -3.99
C LEU A 63 -1.66 0.43 -3.73
N SER A 64 -2.69 0.75 -4.53
CA SER A 64 -3.54 1.91 -4.29
C SER A 64 -4.31 1.79 -2.98
N ARG A 65 -4.79 0.60 -2.64
CA ARG A 65 -5.48 0.28 -1.37
C ARG A 65 -4.53 0.45 -0.18
N ALA A 66 -3.31 -0.06 -0.28
CA ALA A 66 -2.25 0.12 0.70
C ALA A 66 -1.94 1.60 0.91
N LEU A 67 -1.68 2.36 -0.16
CA LEU A 67 -1.39 3.80 -0.03
C LEU A 67 -2.53 4.59 0.63
N MET A 68 -3.78 4.29 0.28
CA MET A 68 -4.95 4.91 0.90
C MET A 68 -5.04 4.57 2.40
N GLN A 69 -4.67 3.35 2.77
CA GLN A 69 -4.63 2.94 4.16
C GLN A 69 -3.48 3.64 4.91
N LEU A 70 -2.30 3.83 4.30
CA LEU A 70 -1.16 4.56 4.89
C LEU A 70 -1.54 6.03 5.14
N GLU A 71 -2.23 6.63 4.17
CA GLU A 71 -2.75 7.99 4.27
C GLU A 71 -3.77 8.11 5.39
N LYS A 72 -4.70 7.15 5.49
CA LYS A 72 -5.70 7.11 6.56
C LYS A 72 -5.08 6.89 7.94
N THR A 73 -3.98 6.17 8.04
CA THR A 73 -3.21 6.00 9.29
C THR A 73 -2.29 7.18 9.60
N GLY A 74 -2.18 8.17 8.71
CA GLY A 74 -1.31 9.34 8.89
C GLY A 74 0.18 9.06 8.71
N ALA A 75 0.55 7.90 8.17
CA ALA A 75 1.94 7.54 7.91
C ALA A 75 2.50 8.23 6.65
N ILE A 76 1.61 8.54 5.69
CA ILE A 76 1.96 9.27 4.47
C ILE A 76 0.90 10.32 4.14
N THR A 77 1.29 11.32 3.35
CA THR A 77 0.37 12.26 2.70
C THR A 77 0.60 12.19 1.20
N ARG A 78 -0.47 12.02 0.42
CA ARG A 78 -0.38 12.05 -1.05
C ARG A 78 -0.89 13.40 -1.58
N LYS A 79 -0.01 14.18 -2.21
CA LYS A 79 -0.40 15.34 -3.04
C LYS A 79 -0.15 15.05 -4.51
N ARG A 80 -1.22 14.65 -5.24
CA ARG A 80 -1.21 14.34 -6.69
C ARG A 80 -0.21 13.23 -7.07
N ARG A 81 1.05 13.60 -7.26
CA ARG A 81 2.21 12.74 -7.63
C ARG A 81 3.33 12.75 -6.58
N LEU A 82 3.14 13.47 -5.49
CA LEU A 82 4.10 13.55 -4.38
C LEU A 82 3.54 12.71 -3.23
N ILE A 83 4.36 11.80 -2.71
CA ILE A 83 4.13 11.14 -1.44
C ILE A 83 5.07 11.79 -0.43
N THR A 84 4.50 12.40 0.61
CA THR A 84 5.25 12.87 1.76
C THR A 84 5.14 11.81 2.84
N LEU A 85 6.26 11.21 3.24
CA LEU A 85 6.32 10.42 4.46
C LEU A 85 6.21 11.37 5.65
N ILE A 86 5.28 11.05 6.57
CA ILE A 86 5.14 11.75 7.83
C ILE A 86 5.76 10.83 8.87
N GLU A 87 7.09 10.85 8.98
CA GLU A 87 7.77 10.22 10.13
C GLU A 87 7.37 11.01 11.38
N ASN A 88 6.71 10.34 12.32
CA ASN A 88 6.41 10.88 13.64
C ASN A 88 7.19 10.11 14.71
#